data_AF-A0ABD4UDP6-F1
#
_entry.id   AF-A0ABD4UDP6-F1
#
_cell.length_a   1.000
_cell.length_b   1.000
_cell.length_c   1.000
_cell.angle_alpha   90.00
_cell.angle_beta   90.00
_cell.angle_gamma   90.00
#
_symmetry.space_group_name_H-M   'P 1'
#
loop_
_entity.id
_entity.type
_entity.pdbx_description
1 polymer ?
#
loop_
_entity_poly.entity_id
_entity_poly.type
_entity_poly.pdbx_seq_one_letter_code
_entity_poly.pdbx_strand_id
1 'polypeptide(L)'
;MSTEQQPPEFVLAGYAGSTDYERLAGLACKASIICIVDYDMPGVGTVRDVARTQYTLHRGEEVFMVCARGISYIHAFGKADFIGLCELRHVEFVEPRQRVAA
;
A
#
# COMPACT_ATOMS: atom_id res chain seq x y z
N MET A 1 6.81 48.67 4.36
CA MET A 1 6.20 47.65 5.25
C MET A 1 5.73 46.53 4.34
N SER A 2 6.52 45.48 4.19
CA SER A 2 6.19 44.34 3.33
C SER A 2 5.34 43.38 4.14
N THR A 3 4.09 43.19 3.73
CA THR A 3 3.20 42.16 4.28
C THR A 3 3.74 40.80 3.87
N GLU A 4 4.33 40.07 4.83
CA GLU A 4 4.55 38.63 4.69
C GLU A 4 3.19 37.95 4.53
N GLN A 5 2.91 37.43 3.33
CA GLN A 5 1.78 36.54 3.13
C GLN A 5 2.13 35.20 3.77
N GLN A 6 1.40 34.86 4.85
CA GLN A 6 1.48 33.56 5.49
C GLN A 6 1.16 32.47 4.45
N PRO A 7 2.04 31.47 4.25
CA PRO A 7 1.80 30.42 3.26
C PRO A 7 0.50 29.68 3.61
N PRO A 8 -0.27 29.24 2.60
CA PRO A 8 -1.50 28.50 2.84
C PRO A 8 -1.21 27.28 3.70
N GLU A 9 -2.04 27.08 4.72
CA GLU A 9 -2.00 25.89 5.57
C GLU A 9 -2.21 24.67 4.68
N PHE A 10 -1.17 23.83 4.56
CA PHE A 10 -1.24 22.61 3.77
C PHE A 10 -2.12 21.60 4.49
N VAL A 11 -3.37 21.46 4.04
CA VAL A 11 -4.25 20.38 4.49
C VAL A 11 -3.83 19.10 3.78
N LEU A 12 -3.24 18.17 4.54
CA LEU A 12 -2.94 16.84 4.02
C LEU A 12 -4.24 16.13 3.61
N ALA A 13 -4.24 15.49 2.45
CA ALA A 13 -5.38 14.73 1.99
C ALA A 13 -5.66 13.54 2.95
N GLY A 14 -6.85 13.53 3.55
CA GLY A 14 -7.33 12.41 4.35
C GLY A 14 -7.80 11.26 3.46
N TYR A 15 -6.86 10.40 3.03
CA TYR A 15 -7.22 9.13 2.40
C TYR A 15 -7.72 8.18 3.48
N ALA A 16 -8.94 7.67 3.35
CA ALA A 16 -9.40 6.56 4.18
C ALA A 16 -8.69 5.29 3.69
N GLY A 17 -7.79 4.77 4.51
CA GLY A 17 -7.20 3.45 4.28
C GLY A 17 -8.06 2.33 4.85
N SER A 18 -7.77 1.13 4.41
CA SER A 18 -8.42 -0.12 4.83
C SER A 18 -7.34 -1.14 5.21
N THR A 19 -7.71 -2.07 6.08
CA THR A 19 -6.91 -3.25 6.46
C THR A 19 -7.67 -4.55 6.16
N ASP A 20 -8.69 -4.50 5.29
CA ASP A 20 -9.36 -5.70 4.78
C ASP A 20 -8.45 -6.41 3.76
N TYR A 21 -7.65 -7.36 4.25
CA TYR A 21 -6.64 -8.05 3.44
C TYR A 21 -7.23 -9.03 2.42
N GLU A 22 -8.41 -9.57 2.71
CA GLU A 22 -9.18 -10.37 1.75
C GLU A 22 -9.57 -9.51 0.56
N ARG A 23 -10.06 -8.28 0.84
CA ARG A 23 -10.35 -7.29 -0.19
C ARG A 23 -9.09 -6.86 -0.94
N LEU A 24 -7.99 -6.60 -0.24
CA LEU A 24 -6.72 -6.23 -0.86
C LEU A 24 -6.22 -7.31 -1.82
N ALA A 25 -6.24 -8.58 -1.42
CA ALA A 25 -5.84 -9.70 -2.27
C ALA A 25 -6.69 -9.76 -3.55
N GLY A 26 -8.02 -9.64 -3.41
CA GLY A 26 -8.93 -9.64 -4.55
C GLY A 26 -8.76 -8.44 -5.49
N LEU A 27 -8.34 -7.28 -4.96
CA LEU A 27 -8.03 -6.09 -5.75
C LEU A 27 -6.65 -6.20 -6.43
N ALA A 28 -5.65 -6.75 -5.74
CA ALA A 28 -4.28 -6.91 -6.23
C ALA A 28 -4.21 -7.78 -7.50
N CYS A 29 -5.07 -8.79 -7.62
CA CYS A 29 -5.17 -9.60 -8.84
C CYS A 29 -5.67 -8.81 -10.07
N LYS A 30 -6.28 -7.64 -9.86
CA LYS A 30 -6.97 -6.86 -10.92
C LYS A 30 -6.25 -5.56 -11.23
N ALA A 31 -5.59 -4.97 -10.24
CA ALA A 31 -4.93 -3.67 -10.36
C ALA A 31 -3.79 -3.53 -9.36
N SER A 32 -2.89 -2.57 -9.63
CA SER A 32 -1.86 -2.15 -8.69
C SER A 32 -2.49 -1.21 -7.66
N ILE A 33 -2.56 -1.65 -6.40
CA ILE A 33 -3.23 -0.95 -5.30
C ILE A 33 -2.20 -0.26 -4.44
N ILE A 34 -2.42 1.02 -4.14
CA ILE A 34 -1.55 1.81 -3.27
C ILE A 34 -1.64 1.27 -1.85
N CYS A 35 -0.50 0.94 -1.29
CA CYS A 35 -0.33 0.46 0.08
C CYS A 35 0.52 1.46 0.86
N ILE A 36 0.26 1.55 2.15
CA ILE A 36 1.07 2.26 3.11
C ILE A 36 1.71 1.20 4.01
N VAL A 37 3.03 1.26 4.12
CA VAL A 37 3.83 0.28 4.86
C VAL A 37 4.69 0.98 5.89
N ASP A 38 4.81 0.36 7.06
CA ASP A 38 5.78 0.75 8.08
C ASP A 38 6.92 -0.26 8.09
N TYR A 39 8.17 0.22 8.13
CA TYR A 39 9.35 -0.64 8.21
C TYR A 39 10.47 0.02 9.02
N ASP A 40 11.25 -0.82 9.70
CA ASP A 40 12.34 -0.32 10.54
C ASP A 40 13.60 -0.06 9.71
N MET A 41 14.16 1.14 9.85
CA MET A 41 15.48 1.48 9.36
C MET A 41 16.49 1.56 10.52
N PRO A 42 17.61 0.80 10.45
CA PRO A 42 18.65 0.87 11.47
C PRO A 42 19.12 2.31 11.71
N GLY A 43 19.12 2.73 12.98
CA GLY A 43 19.56 4.08 13.38
C GLY A 43 18.54 5.21 13.15
N VAL A 44 17.40 4.94 12.52
CA VAL A 44 16.33 5.93 12.28
C VAL A 44 15.06 5.58 13.06
N GLY A 45 14.73 4.29 13.17
CA GLY A 45 13.47 3.80 13.73
C GLY A 45 12.47 3.42 12.64
N THR A 46 11.20 3.31 13.02
CA THR A 46 10.12 2.94 12.09
C THR A 46 9.81 4.09 11.14
N VAL A 47 9.80 3.79 9.85
CA VAL A 47 9.52 4.74 8.77
C VAL A 47 8.30 4.28 7.98
N ARG A 48 7.44 5.23 7.64
CA ARG A 48 6.26 5.04 6.80
C ARG A 48 6.60 5.34 5.34
N ASP A 49 6.19 4.48 4.42
CA ASP A 49 6.39 4.64 2.98
C ASP A 49 5.17 4.21 2.17
N VAL A 50 5.12 4.65 0.92
CA VAL A 50 4.08 4.32 -0.05
C VAL A 50 4.59 3.24 -0.99
N ALA A 51 3.93 2.10 -0.96
CA ALA A 51 4.18 0.96 -1.84
C ALA A 51 2.96 0.70 -2.74
N ARG A 52 3.08 -0.32 -3.60
CA ARG A 52 1.95 -0.81 -4.37
C ARG A 52 1.95 -2.31 -4.50
N THR A 53 0.76 -2.88 -4.67
CA THR A 53 0.64 -4.30 -5.00
C THR A 53 1.11 -4.58 -6.43
N GLN A 54 1.68 -5.76 -6.61
CA GLN A 54 1.90 -6.40 -7.90
C GLN A 54 1.45 -7.85 -7.78
N TYR A 55 0.82 -8.36 -8.83
CA TYR A 55 0.36 -9.73 -8.92
C TYR A 55 0.82 -10.32 -10.25
N THR A 56 1.30 -11.57 -10.22
CA THR A 56 1.69 -12.31 -11.41
C THR A 56 1.45 -13.81 -11.21
N LEU A 57 1.41 -14.54 -12.32
CA LEU A 57 1.39 -16.00 -12.33
C LEU A 57 2.77 -16.50 -12.77
N HIS A 58 3.51 -17.13 -11.86
CA HIS A 58 4.81 -17.73 -12.17
C HIS A 58 4.67 -19.25 -12.21
N ARG A 59 4.81 -19.85 -13.40
CA ARG A 59 4.66 -21.32 -13.61
C ARG A 59 3.32 -21.88 -13.12
N GLY A 60 2.27 -21.08 -13.19
CA GLY A 60 0.92 -21.46 -12.73
C GLY A 60 0.64 -21.12 -11.26
N GLU A 61 1.64 -20.69 -10.50
CA GLU A 61 1.48 -20.30 -9.10
C GLU A 61 1.24 -18.79 -8.97
N GLU A 62 0.33 -18.41 -8.08
CA GLU A 62 0.06 -17.01 -7.75
C GLU A 62 1.23 -16.42 -6.95
N VAL A 63 1.74 -15.28 -7.41
CA VAL A 63 2.77 -14.52 -6.70
C VAL A 63 2.26 -13.10 -6.46
N PHE A 64 2.23 -12.72 -5.19
CA PHE A 64 1.83 -11.39 -4.74
C PHE A 64 3.04 -10.65 -4.19
N MET A 65 3.13 -9.35 -4.47
CA MET A 65 4.17 -8.50 -3.92
C MET A 65 3.59 -7.17 -3.45
N VAL A 66 4.16 -6.61 -2.39
CA VAL A 66 4.03 -5.18 -2.02
C VAL A 66 5.41 -4.56 -2.12
N CYS A 67 5.59 -3.66 -3.08
CA CYS A 67 6.91 -3.11 -3.38
C CYS A 67 6.88 -1.61 -3.64
N ALA A 68 8.00 -0.95 -3.30
CA ALA A 68 8.27 0.44 -3.64
C ALA A 68 9.73 0.57 -4.07
N ARG A 69 10.01 1.36 -5.10
CA ARG A 69 11.39 1.77 -5.47
C ARG A 69 12.39 0.59 -5.64
N GLY A 70 11.90 -0.58 -6.09
CA GLY A 70 12.73 -1.78 -6.25
C GLY A 70 12.95 -2.60 -4.98
N ILE A 71 12.39 -2.19 -3.84
CA ILE A 71 12.35 -2.93 -2.58
C ILE A 71 11.02 -3.68 -2.50
N SER A 72 11.09 -4.98 -2.20
CA SER A 72 9.92 -5.80 -1.92
C SER A 72 9.73 -5.94 -0.41
N TYR A 73 8.66 -5.35 0.13
CA TYR A 73 8.30 -5.44 1.55
C TYR A 73 7.56 -6.73 1.85
N ILE A 74 6.75 -7.19 0.88
CA ILE A 74 6.04 -8.47 0.91
C ILE A 74 6.32 -9.18 -0.40
N HIS A 75 6.68 -10.45 -0.33
CA HIS A 75 6.81 -11.35 -1.47
C HIS A 75 6.20 -12.70 -1.07
N ALA A 76 5.00 -12.98 -1.56
CA ALA A 76 4.16 -14.06 -1.07
C ALA A 76 3.74 -15.02 -2.17
N PHE A 77 3.63 -16.30 -1.83
CA PHE A 77 3.20 -17.36 -2.75
C PHE A 77 1.78 -17.81 -2.38
N GLY A 78 0.82 -17.46 -3.23
CA GLY A 78 -0.58 -17.69 -2.98
C GLY A 78 -1.23 -16.66 -2.05
N LYS A 79 -2.56 -16.63 -2.11
CA LYS A 79 -3.38 -15.66 -1.39
C LYS A 79 -3.25 -15.73 0.13
N ALA A 80 -3.19 -16.94 0.71
CA ALA A 80 -3.17 -17.10 2.16
C ALA A 80 -1.88 -16.55 2.80
N ASP A 81 -0.74 -16.80 2.16
CA ASP A 81 0.56 -16.26 2.57
C ASP A 81 0.58 -14.73 2.43
N PHE A 82 0.03 -14.21 1.34
CA PHE A 82 -0.09 -12.77 1.13
C PHE A 82 -0.89 -12.08 2.25
N ILE A 83 -2.04 -12.63 2.62
CA ILE A 83 -2.88 -12.10 3.71
C ILE A 83 -2.12 -12.13 5.04
N GLY A 84 -1.50 -13.26 5.39
CA GLY A 84 -0.75 -13.39 6.64
C GLY A 84 0.43 -12.41 6.73
N LEU A 85 1.14 -12.17 5.63
CA LEU A 85 2.22 -11.18 5.58
C LEU A 85 1.69 -9.74 5.67
N CYS A 86 0.55 -9.43 5.06
CA CYS A 86 -0.08 -8.13 5.20
C CYS A 86 -0.52 -7.84 6.65
N GLU A 87 -1.10 -8.85 7.32
CA GLU A 87 -1.47 -8.78 8.74
C GLU A 87 -0.25 -8.54 9.63
N LEU A 88 0.79 -9.36 9.45
CA LEU A 88 2.03 -9.29 10.22
C LEU A 88 2.73 -7.92 10.10
N ARG A 89 2.63 -7.31 8.92
CA ARG A 89 3.26 -6.01 8.62
C ARG A 89 2.31 -4.82 8.79
N HIS A 90 1.09 -5.06 9.27
CA HIS A 90 0.06 -4.02 9.44
C HIS A 90 -0.11 -3.13 8.20
N VAL A 91 -0.13 -3.75 7.02
CA VAL A 91 -0.29 -3.00 5.78
C VAL A 91 -1.63 -2.27 5.80
N GLU A 92 -1.62 -1.01 5.40
CA GLU A 92 -2.83 -0.25 5.10
C GLU A 92 -2.89 -0.06 3.59
N PHE A 93 -4.07 0.00 2.99
CA PHE A 93 -4.20 0.31 1.57
C PHE A 93 -5.30 1.32 1.31
N VAL A 94 -5.08 2.15 0.29
CA VAL A 94 -6.09 3.13 -0.15
C VAL A 94 -7.06 2.44 -1.08
N GLU A 95 -8.33 2.39 -0.69
CA GLU A 95 -9.35 1.79 -1.54
C GLU A 95 -9.51 2.58 -2.85
N PRO A 96 -9.44 1.90 -4.02
CA PRO A 96 -9.80 2.54 -5.27
C PRO A 96 -11.25 2.99 -5.20
N ARG A 97 -11.53 4.23 -5.60
CA ARG A 97 -12.92 4.71 -5.72
C ARG A 97 -13.72 3.72 -6.58
N GLN A 98 -14.82 3.21 -6.03
CA GLN A 98 -15.72 2.38 -6.81
C GLN A 98 -16.23 3.24 -7.97
N ARG A 99 -15.94 2.82 -9.21
CA ARG A 99 -16.56 3.44 -10.38
C ARG A 99 -18.05 3.11 -10.28
N VAL A 100 -18.88 4.11 -9.95
CA VAL A 100 -20.32 3.97 -10.11
C VAL A 100 -20.55 3.81 -11.60
N ALA A 101 -21.06 2.65 -12.03
CA ALA A 101 -21.48 2.47 -13.41
C ALA A 101 -22.59 3.48 -13.70
N ALA A 102 -22.36 4.35 -14.69
CA ALA A 102 -23.35 5.29 -15.19
C ALA A 102 -24.43 4.57 -16.01
#